data_AF-A0A2V5NGJ6-F1
#
_entry.id   AF-A0A2V5NGJ6-F1
#
_cell.length_a   1.000
_cell.length_b   1.000
_cell.length_c   1.000
_cell.angle_alpha   90.00
_cell.angle_beta   90.00
_cell.angle_gamma   90.00
#
_symmetry.space_group_name_H-M   'P 1'
#
loop_
_entity.id
_entity.type
_entity.pdbx_description
1 polymer ?
#
loop_
_entity_poly.entity_id
_entity_poly.type
_entity_poly.pdbx_seq_one_letter_code
_entity_poly.pdbx_strand_id
1 'polypeptide(L)'
;MKTVIASVISLFVLLAAEAPAEEAPANLPPVAVDLWKASGGDNWSKVKEIDFNFVVEQDGKQLFSAAHRWNVAAMTDAVKWKDKEGKDHDVTANLSKPATEGEEKTAFARWVNDSYWLLAPLKIRDAGVKVEAGGPKDLNGTSVETINLSFDKVGLTPTDRYVLYIDPQTKLPKAWDYIPQSGNGLQATWEKFQNFGGLNLATEHNFNGKSIKLTDIKVVTQ
;
A
#
# COMPACT_ATOMS: atom_id res chain seq x y z
N MET A 1 36.82 5.95 20.74
CA MET A 1 35.34 6.02 20.77
C MET A 1 34.80 4.94 19.87
N LYS A 2 34.19 3.90 20.45
CA LYS A 2 33.53 2.82 19.72
C LYS A 2 32.03 2.99 19.95
N THR A 3 31.27 3.20 18.89
CA THR A 3 29.82 3.37 18.95
C THR A 3 29.20 2.00 19.24
N VAL A 4 28.49 1.89 20.36
CA VAL A 4 27.75 0.70 20.76
C VAL A 4 26.45 0.64 19.96
N ILE A 5 26.29 -0.45 19.22
CA ILE A 5 25.06 -0.82 18.50
C ILE A 5 24.11 -1.42 19.53
N ALA A 6 22.98 -0.77 19.77
CA ALA A 6 21.90 -1.33 20.59
C ALA A 6 20.95 -2.13 19.70
N SER A 7 21.19 -3.44 19.62
CA SER A 7 20.21 -4.42 19.16
C SER A 7 19.19 -4.63 20.29
N VAL A 8 17.93 -4.27 20.07
CA VAL A 8 16.82 -4.70 20.94
C VAL A 8 16.09 -5.81 20.21
N ILE A 9 16.39 -7.04 20.61
CA ILE A 9 15.64 -8.24 20.27
C ILE A 9 14.44 -8.28 21.19
N SER A 10 13.24 -8.01 20.66
CA SER A 10 11.98 -8.32 21.35
C SER A 10 11.45 -9.63 20.80
N LEU A 11 11.63 -10.69 21.59
CA LEU A 11 11.06 -12.01 21.39
C LEU A 11 9.64 -12.02 21.95
N PHE A 12 8.62 -12.10 21.11
CA PHE A 12 7.26 -12.46 21.52
C PHE A 12 6.92 -13.81 20.89
N VAL A 13 6.78 -14.83 21.73
CA VAL A 13 6.14 -16.09 21.37
C VAL A 13 4.64 -15.83 21.37
N LEU A 14 4.00 -15.89 20.21
CA LEU A 14 2.54 -15.89 20.12
C LEU A 14 2.06 -17.34 19.98
N LEU A 15 1.23 -17.78 20.94
CA LEU A 15 0.38 -18.96 20.74
C LEU A 15 -0.55 -18.66 19.56
N ALA A 16 -0.58 -19.55 18.57
CA ALA A 16 -1.59 -19.54 17.52
C ALA A 16 -2.93 -20.00 18.09
N ALA A 17 -3.75 -19.04 18.52
CA ALA A 17 -5.19 -19.24 18.50
C ALA A 17 -5.65 -18.87 17.08
N GLU A 18 -6.31 -19.80 16.38
CA GLU A 18 -7.00 -19.48 15.12
C GLU A 18 -8.06 -18.42 15.44
N ALA A 19 -7.77 -17.17 15.08
CA ALA A 19 -8.73 -16.10 15.15
C ALA A 19 -9.84 -16.38 14.10
N PRO A 20 -11.12 -16.23 14.46
CA PRO A 20 -12.20 -16.34 13.49
C PRO A 20 -11.99 -15.28 12.39
N ALA A 21 -12.30 -15.63 11.15
CA ALA A 21 -12.23 -14.73 10.00
C ALA A 21 -13.06 -13.48 10.30
N GLU A 22 -12.38 -12.36 10.52
CA GLU A 22 -13.00 -11.07 10.80
C GLU A 22 -13.62 -10.56 9.49
N GLU A 23 -14.95 -10.38 9.48
CA GLU A 23 -15.68 -9.84 8.34
C GLU A 23 -15.11 -8.47 7.95
N ALA A 24 -15.01 -8.19 6.65
CA ALA A 24 -14.66 -6.87 6.14
C ALA A 24 -15.53 -5.78 6.82
N PRO A 25 -14.99 -4.59 7.11
CA PRO A 25 -15.69 -3.58 7.91
C PRO A 25 -17.07 -3.27 7.32
N ALA A 26 -18.13 -3.65 8.05
CA ALA A 26 -19.50 -3.65 7.55
C ALA A 26 -20.08 -2.23 7.30
N ASN A 27 -19.40 -1.15 7.71
CA ASN A 27 -19.88 0.23 7.55
C ASN A 27 -18.75 1.18 7.13
N LEU A 28 -18.42 1.21 5.84
CA LEU A 28 -17.59 2.29 5.29
C LEU A 28 -18.39 3.61 5.22
N PRO A 29 -17.79 4.77 5.53
CA PRO A 29 -18.45 6.05 5.31
C PRO A 29 -18.74 6.27 3.80
N PRO A 30 -19.78 7.04 3.42
CA PRO A 30 -20.15 7.22 2.01
C PRO A 30 -19.00 7.65 1.11
N VAL A 31 -18.16 8.58 1.59
CA VAL A 31 -16.98 9.05 0.86
C VAL A 31 -15.95 7.93 0.59
N ALA A 32 -15.81 6.96 1.51
CA ALA A 32 -14.95 5.79 1.30
C ALA A 32 -15.58 4.79 0.32
N VAL A 33 -16.90 4.64 0.33
CA VAL A 33 -17.63 3.82 -0.66
C VAL A 33 -17.44 4.40 -2.06
N ASP A 34 -17.61 5.71 -2.22
CA ASP A 34 -17.41 6.41 -3.49
C ASP A 34 -15.97 6.26 -3.99
N LEU A 35 -14.99 6.45 -3.10
CA LEU A 35 -13.57 6.24 -3.41
C LEU A 35 -13.29 4.83 -3.93
N TRP A 36 -13.78 3.81 -3.20
CA TRP A 36 -13.55 2.41 -3.56
C TRP A 36 -14.19 2.07 -4.91
N LYS A 37 -15.43 2.53 -5.15
CA LYS A 37 -16.12 2.33 -6.43
C LYS A 37 -15.40 3.03 -7.58
N ALA A 38 -15.04 4.30 -7.41
CA ALA A 38 -14.33 5.08 -8.43
C ALA A 38 -12.96 4.48 -8.76
N SER A 39 -12.31 3.83 -7.81
CA SER A 39 -11.05 3.11 -8.01
C SER A 39 -11.22 1.77 -8.75
N GLY A 40 -12.45 1.38 -9.07
CA GLY A 40 -12.77 0.14 -9.78
C GLY A 40 -13.08 -1.05 -8.87
N GLY A 41 -13.43 -0.80 -7.60
CA GLY A 41 -13.67 -1.85 -6.61
C GLY A 41 -14.71 -2.89 -7.03
N ASP A 42 -15.75 -2.51 -7.80
CA ASP A 42 -16.75 -3.44 -8.31
C ASP A 42 -16.17 -4.51 -9.27
N ASN A 43 -14.98 -4.26 -9.82
CA ASN A 43 -14.24 -5.22 -10.66
C ASN A 43 -13.23 -6.06 -9.87
N TRP A 44 -12.97 -5.76 -8.59
CA TRP A 44 -11.91 -6.39 -7.81
C TRP A 44 -12.01 -7.92 -7.76
N SER A 45 -13.22 -8.45 -7.63
CA SER A 45 -13.47 -9.91 -7.60
C SER A 45 -13.10 -10.63 -8.91
N LYS A 46 -12.96 -9.90 -10.01
CA LYS A 46 -12.56 -10.45 -11.31
C LYS A 46 -11.05 -10.48 -11.50
N VAL A 47 -10.30 -9.72 -10.70
CA VAL A 47 -8.84 -9.61 -10.83
C VAL A 47 -8.18 -10.94 -10.43
N LYS A 48 -7.26 -11.43 -11.27
CA LYS A 48 -6.51 -12.67 -11.07
C LYS A 48 -5.04 -12.41 -10.82
N GLU A 49 -4.45 -11.52 -11.59
CA GLU A 49 -3.04 -11.20 -11.53
C GLU A 49 -2.85 -9.69 -11.70
N ILE A 50 -1.88 -9.14 -10.98
CA ILE A 50 -1.41 -7.77 -11.11
C ILE A 50 0.11 -7.81 -11.23
N ASP A 51 0.62 -7.41 -12.38
CA ASP A 51 2.05 -7.15 -12.59
C ASP A 51 2.29 -5.65 -12.48
N PHE A 52 3.36 -5.24 -11.80
CA PHE A 52 3.80 -3.84 -11.77
C PHE A 52 5.24 -3.72 -11.30
N ASN A 53 5.87 -2.61 -11.68
CA ASN A 53 7.17 -2.19 -11.21
C ASN A 53 7.02 -0.99 -10.27
N PHE A 54 7.52 -1.12 -9.05
CA PHE A 54 7.65 -0.04 -8.07
C PHE A 54 9.02 0.61 -8.21
N VAL A 55 9.07 1.86 -8.66
CA VAL A 55 10.32 2.59 -8.91
C VAL A 55 10.38 3.84 -8.05
N VAL A 56 11.45 3.99 -7.26
CA VAL A 56 11.72 5.21 -6.49
C VAL A 56 12.73 6.04 -7.25
N GLU A 57 12.38 7.30 -7.52
CA GLU A 57 13.27 8.27 -8.14
C GLU A 57 13.51 9.48 -7.24
N GLN A 58 14.65 10.12 -7.43
CA GLN A 58 14.94 11.45 -6.92
C GLN A 58 15.73 12.21 -7.98
N ASP A 59 15.31 13.43 -8.30
CA ASP A 59 15.96 14.27 -9.33
C ASP A 59 16.14 13.55 -10.68
N GLY A 60 15.15 12.74 -11.07
CA GLY A 60 15.14 11.95 -12.32
C GLY A 60 16.07 10.73 -12.32
N LYS A 61 16.72 10.41 -11.18
CA LYS A 61 17.56 9.22 -11.03
C LYS A 61 16.82 8.14 -10.27
N GLN A 62 16.82 6.92 -10.81
CA GLN A 62 16.32 5.75 -10.11
C GLN A 62 17.20 5.43 -8.91
N LEU A 63 16.62 5.48 -7.72
CA LEU A 63 17.25 5.08 -6.46
C LEU A 63 17.01 3.61 -6.13
N PHE A 64 15.85 3.09 -6.54
CA PHE A 64 15.42 1.73 -6.25
C PHE A 64 14.36 1.27 -7.25
N SER A 65 14.30 -0.04 -7.51
CA SER A 65 13.17 -0.67 -8.20
C SER A 65 12.87 -2.08 -7.67
N ALA A 66 11.59 -2.44 -7.60
CA ALA A 66 11.13 -3.81 -7.41
C ALA A 66 10.05 -4.15 -8.45
N ALA A 67 10.12 -5.34 -9.02
CA ALA A 67 9.11 -5.89 -9.91
C ALA A 67 8.24 -6.88 -9.15
N HIS A 68 6.93 -6.82 -9.37
CA HIS A 68 5.93 -7.68 -8.75
C HIS A 68 5.16 -8.44 -9.83
N ARG A 69 4.93 -9.73 -9.57
CA ARG A 69 3.92 -10.54 -10.24
C ARG A 69 3.04 -11.14 -9.16
N TRP A 70 1.95 -10.44 -8.88
CA TRP A 70 1.05 -10.78 -7.80
C TRP A 70 -0.11 -11.61 -8.32
N ASN A 71 -0.16 -12.87 -7.93
CA ASN A 71 -1.31 -13.74 -8.13
C ASN A 71 -2.29 -13.57 -6.97
N VAL A 72 -3.42 -12.92 -7.24
CA VAL A 72 -4.43 -12.57 -6.22
C VAL A 72 -5.10 -13.82 -5.68
N ALA A 73 -5.48 -14.77 -6.55
CA ALA A 73 -6.19 -15.97 -6.14
C ALA A 73 -5.31 -16.97 -5.37
N ALA A 74 -4.04 -17.09 -5.77
CA ALA A 74 -3.08 -17.96 -5.11
C ALA A 74 -2.51 -17.35 -3.82
N MET A 75 -2.78 -16.06 -3.54
CA MET A 75 -2.21 -15.33 -2.41
C MET A 75 -0.68 -15.41 -2.39
N THR A 76 -0.06 -15.16 -3.55
CA THR A 76 1.40 -15.17 -3.71
C THR A 76 1.87 -13.99 -4.54
N ASP A 77 3.04 -13.45 -4.22
CA ASP A 77 3.68 -12.41 -5.02
C ASP A 77 5.13 -12.77 -5.31
N ALA A 78 5.48 -12.86 -6.60
CA ALA A 78 6.86 -13.04 -7.03
C ALA A 78 7.53 -11.67 -7.17
N VAL A 79 8.48 -11.39 -6.27
CA VAL A 79 9.13 -10.10 -6.15
C VAL A 79 10.58 -10.20 -6.60
N LYS A 80 10.97 -9.32 -7.52
CA LYS A 80 12.36 -9.17 -7.97
C LYS A 80 12.89 -7.80 -7.62
N TRP A 81 14.07 -7.75 -7.02
CA TRP A 81 14.73 -6.47 -6.71
C TRP A 81 16.24 -6.63 -6.67
N LYS A 82 16.93 -5.49 -6.70
CA LYS A 82 18.37 -5.40 -6.45
C LYS A 82 18.60 -4.75 -5.10
N ASP A 83 19.38 -5.38 -4.23
CA ASP A 83 19.72 -4.81 -2.93
C ASP A 83 20.76 -3.68 -3.04
N LYS A 84 21.19 -3.14 -1.90
CA LYS A 84 22.13 -2.01 -1.86
C LYS A 84 23.56 -2.44 -2.22
N GLU A 85 23.85 -3.73 -2.08
CA GLU A 85 25.10 -4.39 -2.43
C GLU A 85 25.15 -4.75 -3.92
N GLY A 86 24.04 -4.57 -4.65
CA GLY A 86 23.92 -4.85 -6.08
C GLY A 86 23.51 -6.28 -6.41
N LYS A 87 23.22 -7.12 -5.40
CA LYS A 87 22.77 -8.50 -5.56
C LYS A 87 21.32 -8.53 -6.03
N ASP A 88 21.05 -9.38 -7.02
CA ASP A 88 19.69 -9.66 -7.48
C ASP A 88 18.98 -10.67 -6.58
N HIS A 89 17.70 -10.42 -6.33
CA HIS A 89 16.78 -11.30 -5.63
C HIS A 89 15.57 -11.59 -6.51
N ASP A 90 15.05 -12.82 -6.43
CA ASP A 90 13.85 -13.28 -7.12
C ASP A 90 13.16 -14.28 -6.20
N VAL A 91 12.16 -13.81 -5.46
CA VAL A 91 11.58 -14.55 -4.32
C VAL A 91 10.06 -14.47 -4.38
N THR A 92 9.40 -15.60 -4.19
CA THR A 92 7.94 -15.65 -4.08
C THR A 92 7.52 -15.62 -2.62
N ALA A 93 6.76 -14.59 -2.23
CA ALA A 93 6.16 -14.47 -0.92
C ALA A 93 4.82 -15.19 -0.86
N ASN A 94 4.59 -15.98 0.19
CA ASN A 94 3.26 -16.42 0.57
C ASN A 94 2.54 -15.32 1.39
N LEU A 95 1.43 -14.82 0.86
CA LEU A 95 0.69 -13.70 1.48
C LEU A 95 -0.30 -14.16 2.55
N SER A 96 -0.73 -15.43 2.53
CA SER A 96 -1.63 -15.99 3.54
C SER A 96 -0.90 -16.54 4.75
N LYS A 97 0.35 -16.98 4.56
CA LYS A 97 1.25 -17.45 5.63
C LYS A 97 2.65 -16.88 5.43
N PRO A 98 2.86 -15.59 5.74
CA PRO A 98 4.15 -14.94 5.53
C PRO A 98 5.27 -15.58 6.35
N ALA A 99 6.45 -15.74 5.74
CA ALA A 99 7.65 -16.13 6.46
C ALA A 99 8.06 -15.06 7.49
N THR A 100 8.60 -15.52 8.62
CA THR A 100 9.04 -14.65 9.72
C THR A 100 10.51 -14.24 9.63
N GLU A 101 11.28 -14.88 8.73
CA GLU A 101 12.70 -14.68 8.49
C GLU A 101 13.08 -14.95 7.02
N GLY A 102 14.32 -14.64 6.65
CA GLY A 102 14.86 -14.89 5.31
C GLY A 102 14.33 -13.93 4.23
N GLU A 103 14.67 -14.24 2.98
CA GLU A 103 14.35 -13.37 1.84
C GLU A 103 12.84 -13.31 1.54
N GLU A 104 12.08 -14.35 1.90
CA GLU A 104 10.62 -14.36 1.74
C GLU A 104 9.94 -13.31 2.62
N LYS A 105 10.41 -13.11 3.87
CA LYS A 105 9.96 -12.02 4.74
C LYS A 105 10.17 -10.66 4.07
N THR A 106 11.32 -10.47 3.42
CA THR A 106 11.64 -9.23 2.70
C THR A 106 10.68 -9.04 1.52
N ALA A 107 10.45 -10.09 0.73
CA ALA A 107 9.51 -10.04 -0.39
C ALA A 107 8.07 -9.73 0.06
N PHE A 108 7.61 -10.34 1.16
CA PHE A 108 6.32 -10.01 1.77
C PHE A 108 6.27 -8.55 2.22
N ALA A 109 7.33 -8.04 2.86
CA ALA A 109 7.39 -6.65 3.28
C ALA A 109 7.35 -5.66 2.10
N ARG A 110 7.98 -6.02 0.97
CA ARG A 110 7.83 -5.27 -0.28
C ARG A 110 6.39 -5.28 -0.77
N TRP A 111 5.74 -6.45 -0.85
CA TRP A 111 4.34 -6.53 -1.24
C TRP A 111 3.43 -5.67 -0.35
N VAL A 112 3.62 -5.70 0.97
CA VAL A 112 2.85 -4.88 1.91
C VAL A 112 3.00 -3.39 1.59
N ASN A 113 4.22 -2.89 1.43
CA ASN A 113 4.44 -1.46 1.13
C ASN A 113 4.01 -1.10 -0.30
N ASP A 114 4.53 -1.80 -1.29
CA ASP A 114 4.46 -1.42 -2.69
C ASP A 114 3.02 -1.58 -3.23
N SER A 115 2.28 -2.59 -2.76
CA SER A 115 0.87 -2.75 -3.13
C SER A 115 -0.05 -1.70 -2.49
N TYR A 116 0.35 -1.08 -1.37
CA TYR A 116 -0.42 0.03 -0.78
C TYR A 116 -0.26 1.31 -1.61
N TRP A 117 0.94 1.60 -2.10
CA TRP A 117 1.14 2.69 -3.07
C TRP A 117 0.31 2.49 -4.33
N LEU A 118 0.16 1.24 -4.80
CA LEU A 118 -0.67 0.94 -5.97
C LEU A 118 -2.18 0.98 -5.68
N LEU A 119 -2.62 0.41 -4.56
CA LEU A 119 -4.01 -0.01 -4.37
C LEU A 119 -4.66 0.48 -3.06
N ALA A 120 -4.09 1.43 -2.31
CA ALA A 120 -4.68 1.89 -1.04
C ALA A 120 -6.21 2.12 -1.10
N PRO A 121 -6.80 2.74 -2.15
CA PRO A 121 -8.25 2.89 -2.28
C PRO A 121 -9.06 1.59 -2.33
N LEU A 122 -8.49 0.51 -2.88
CA LEU A 122 -9.14 -0.80 -2.96
C LEU A 122 -8.94 -1.60 -1.67
N LYS A 123 -7.78 -1.43 -1.02
CA LYS A 123 -7.40 -2.10 0.24
C LYS A 123 -8.13 -1.56 1.47
N ILE A 124 -8.96 -0.53 1.34
CA ILE A 124 -9.77 -0.01 2.47
C ILE A 124 -10.80 -1.02 3.03
N ARG A 125 -11.03 -2.12 2.30
CA ARG A 125 -11.89 -3.23 2.72
C ARG A 125 -11.12 -4.45 3.22
N ASP A 126 -9.78 -4.39 3.26
CA ASP A 126 -8.97 -5.48 3.79
C ASP A 126 -9.30 -5.69 5.28
N ALA A 127 -9.23 -6.94 5.73
CA ALA A 127 -9.45 -7.27 7.14
C ALA A 127 -8.47 -6.49 8.05
N GLY A 128 -8.99 -6.00 9.18
CA GLY A 128 -8.21 -5.18 10.12
C GLY A 128 -8.00 -3.71 9.70
N VAL A 129 -8.43 -3.29 8.50
CA VAL A 129 -8.40 -1.87 8.12
C VAL A 129 -9.65 -1.16 8.68
N LYS A 130 -9.43 -0.11 9.46
CA LYS A 130 -10.49 0.76 9.98
C LYS A 130 -10.53 2.05 9.17
N VAL A 131 -11.72 2.43 8.74
CA VAL A 131 -11.95 3.61 7.89
C VAL A 131 -12.98 4.52 8.55
N GLU A 132 -12.59 5.77 8.76
CA GLU A 132 -13.46 6.81 9.31
C GLU A 132 -13.56 8.00 8.36
N ALA A 133 -14.66 8.72 8.41
CA ALA A 133 -14.74 10.01 7.72
C ALA A 133 -13.80 11.00 8.42
N GLY A 134 -12.90 11.62 7.67
CA GLY A 134 -12.01 12.66 8.18
C GLY A 134 -12.60 14.07 8.10
N GLY A 135 -13.67 14.23 7.30
CA GLY A 135 -14.31 15.51 7.00
C GLY A 135 -13.50 16.39 6.04
N PRO A 136 -13.96 17.63 5.80
CA PRO A 136 -13.29 18.56 4.90
C PRO A 136 -11.91 18.97 5.43
N LYS A 137 -10.90 18.95 4.55
CA LYS A 137 -9.57 19.52 4.79
C LYS A 137 -9.12 20.35 3.60
N ASP A 138 -8.29 21.35 3.86
CA ASP A 138 -7.62 22.10 2.81
C ASP A 138 -6.49 21.26 2.19
N LEU A 139 -6.49 21.19 0.85
CA LEU A 139 -5.39 20.67 0.06
C LEU A 139 -5.00 21.74 -0.97
N ASN A 140 -3.97 22.51 -0.67
CA ASN A 140 -3.44 23.58 -1.52
C ASN A 140 -4.51 24.63 -1.90
N GLY A 141 -5.29 25.10 -0.91
CA GLY A 141 -6.34 26.11 -1.12
C GLY A 141 -7.67 25.54 -1.64
N THR A 142 -7.79 24.22 -1.77
CA THR A 142 -9.03 23.54 -2.14
C THR A 142 -9.54 22.71 -0.97
N SER A 143 -10.75 22.99 -0.50
CA SER A 143 -11.44 22.13 0.48
C SER A 143 -11.89 20.83 -0.18
N VAL A 144 -11.43 19.69 0.36
CA VAL A 144 -11.76 18.34 -0.11
C VAL A 144 -12.16 17.44 1.04
N GLU A 145 -13.05 16.49 0.78
CA GLU A 145 -13.40 15.46 1.77
C GLU A 145 -12.22 14.50 1.98
N THR A 146 -12.12 13.98 3.21
CA THR A 146 -11.05 13.05 3.58
C THR A 146 -11.58 11.80 4.26
N ILE A 147 -10.78 10.73 4.20
CA ILE A 147 -10.95 9.54 5.04
C ILE A 147 -9.69 9.28 5.85
N ASN A 148 -9.87 8.78 7.07
CA ASN A 148 -8.79 8.35 7.93
C ASN A 148 -8.68 6.83 7.89
N LEU A 149 -7.47 6.31 7.69
CA LEU A 149 -7.16 4.89 7.81
C LEU A 149 -6.35 4.63 9.08
N SER A 150 -6.71 3.57 9.78
CA SER A 150 -5.93 2.97 10.86
C SER A 150 -6.01 1.45 10.79
N PHE A 151 -5.11 0.75 11.47
CA PHE A 151 -4.94 -0.69 11.31
C PHE A 151 -5.03 -1.39 12.67
N ASP A 152 -5.86 -2.43 12.76
CA ASP A 152 -6.02 -3.25 13.96
C ASP A 152 -5.23 -4.54 13.80
N LYS A 153 -4.02 -4.59 14.39
CA LYS A 153 -3.14 -5.77 14.43
C LYS A 153 -2.82 -6.38 13.05
N VAL A 154 -2.91 -5.59 11.97
CA VAL A 154 -2.56 -5.99 10.61
C VAL A 154 -1.46 -5.10 10.03
N GLY A 155 -0.81 -5.60 8.97
CA GLY A 155 0.31 -4.93 8.34
C GLY A 155 1.61 -5.01 9.14
N LEU A 156 2.67 -4.38 8.62
CA LEU A 156 3.98 -4.34 9.27
C LEU A 156 4.15 -3.14 10.20
N THR A 157 3.29 -2.13 10.06
CA THR A 157 3.30 -0.89 10.85
C THR A 157 1.90 -0.54 11.37
N PRO A 158 1.33 -1.36 12.26
CA PRO A 158 -0.08 -1.22 12.69
C PRO A 158 -0.39 0.08 13.42
N THR A 159 0.62 0.81 13.90
CA THR A 159 0.44 2.11 14.59
C THR A 159 0.44 3.31 13.64
N ASP A 160 0.72 3.08 12.36
CA ASP A 160 0.69 4.14 11.35
C ASP A 160 -0.74 4.51 10.99
N ARG A 161 -0.93 5.78 10.61
CA ARG A 161 -2.22 6.31 10.17
C ARG A 161 -2.08 7.00 8.84
N TYR A 162 -3.17 7.02 8.08
CA TYR A 162 -3.22 7.72 6.81
C TYR A 162 -4.45 8.62 6.74
N VAL A 163 -4.31 9.74 6.04
CA VAL A 163 -5.46 10.58 5.63
C VAL A 163 -5.47 10.62 4.11
N LEU A 164 -6.49 10.09 3.46
CA LEU A 164 -6.64 10.22 2.00
C LEU A 164 -7.51 11.44 1.68
N TYR A 165 -7.03 12.27 0.77
CA TYR A 165 -7.72 13.44 0.25
C TYR A 165 -8.42 13.08 -1.04
N ILE A 166 -9.74 13.26 -1.12
CA ILE A 166 -10.56 12.70 -2.19
C ILE A 166 -11.03 13.82 -3.12
N ASP A 167 -10.77 13.65 -4.41
CA ASP A 167 -11.19 14.60 -5.42
C ASP A 167 -12.72 14.65 -5.51
N PRO A 168 -13.37 15.82 -5.39
CA PRO A 168 -14.82 15.91 -5.34
C PRO A 168 -15.49 15.52 -6.66
N GLN A 169 -14.80 15.60 -7.80
CA GLN A 169 -15.34 15.31 -9.13
C GLN A 169 -15.13 13.84 -9.50
N THR A 170 -13.89 13.37 -9.43
CA THR A 170 -13.52 12.01 -9.88
C THR A 170 -13.71 10.96 -8.79
N LYS A 171 -13.82 11.38 -7.52
CA LYS A 171 -13.81 10.52 -6.32
C LYS A 171 -12.53 9.69 -6.15
N LEU A 172 -11.48 9.98 -6.90
CA LEU A 172 -10.17 9.35 -6.75
C LEU A 172 -9.30 10.14 -5.75
N PRO A 173 -8.26 9.51 -5.16
CA PRO A 173 -7.33 10.24 -4.29
C PRO A 173 -6.58 11.33 -5.05
N LYS A 174 -6.36 12.47 -4.40
CA LYS A 174 -5.41 13.51 -4.84
C LYS A 174 -4.08 13.42 -4.11
N ALA A 175 -4.14 13.03 -2.85
CA ALA A 175 -2.99 12.94 -1.96
C ALA A 175 -3.31 12.01 -0.80
N TRP A 176 -2.27 11.62 -0.08
CA TRP A 176 -2.40 11.11 1.28
C TRP A 176 -1.38 11.74 2.22
N ASP A 177 -1.75 11.88 3.48
CA ASP A 177 -0.78 12.10 4.56
C ASP A 177 -0.46 10.75 5.19
N TYR A 178 0.80 10.37 5.21
CA TYR A 178 1.33 9.29 6.02
C TYR A 178 1.76 9.83 7.37
N ILE A 179 1.23 9.26 8.45
CA ILE A 179 1.44 9.70 9.83
C ILE A 179 2.01 8.52 10.63
N PRO A 180 3.35 8.37 10.68
CA PRO A 180 3.99 7.34 11.48
C PRO A 180 3.90 7.65 12.97
N GLN A 181 4.08 6.63 13.80
CA GLN A 181 4.17 6.81 15.26
C GLN A 181 5.29 7.77 15.69
N SER A 182 6.38 7.86 14.91
CA SER A 182 7.50 8.76 15.19
C SER A 182 7.17 10.24 15.06
N GLY A 183 6.04 10.59 14.41
CA GLY A 183 5.59 11.98 14.19
C GLY A 183 6.15 12.66 12.95
N ASN A 184 7.18 12.09 12.29
CA ASN A 184 7.74 12.63 11.05
C ASN A 184 6.97 12.11 9.84
N GLY A 185 5.76 12.64 9.61
CA GLY A 185 4.93 12.28 8.48
C GLY A 185 5.42 12.82 7.14
N LEU A 186 4.77 12.37 6.07
CA LEU A 186 4.93 12.93 4.73
C LEU A 186 3.58 13.03 4.04
N GLN A 187 3.43 14.02 3.17
CA GLN A 187 2.35 14.06 2.20
C GLN A 187 2.87 13.57 0.85
N ALA A 188 2.12 12.70 0.18
CA ALA A 188 2.41 12.32 -1.20
C ALA A 188 1.18 12.46 -2.08
N THR A 189 1.40 12.87 -3.33
CA THR A 189 0.35 13.02 -4.32
C THR A 189 -0.10 11.68 -4.89
N TRP A 190 -1.26 11.66 -5.53
CA TRP A 190 -1.77 10.56 -6.34
C TRP A 190 -2.10 11.11 -7.72
N GLU A 191 -1.31 10.75 -8.71
CA GLU A 191 -1.34 11.41 -10.01
C GLU A 191 -1.35 10.41 -11.18
N LYS A 192 -1.68 10.95 -12.36
CA LYS A 192 -1.61 10.22 -13.64
C LYS A 192 -2.40 8.91 -13.62
N PHE A 193 -3.64 8.99 -13.14
CA PHE A 193 -4.55 7.86 -13.12
C PHE A 193 -4.79 7.31 -14.53
N GLN A 194 -4.77 5.99 -14.64
CA GLN A 194 -5.07 5.25 -15.85
C GLN A 194 -5.93 4.02 -15.51
N ASN A 195 -6.67 3.51 -16.50
CA ASN A 195 -7.50 2.32 -16.31
C ASN A 195 -6.74 1.05 -16.71
N PHE A 196 -6.67 0.07 -15.80
CA PHE A 196 -6.06 -1.24 -16.03
C PHE A 196 -7.03 -2.34 -15.59
N GLY A 197 -7.56 -3.12 -16.55
CA GLY A 197 -8.47 -4.22 -16.23
C GLY A 197 -9.71 -3.78 -15.43
N GLY A 198 -10.20 -2.55 -15.63
CA GLY A 198 -11.33 -2.00 -14.88
C GLY A 198 -10.98 -1.37 -13.53
N LEU A 199 -9.69 -1.24 -13.18
CA LEU A 199 -9.20 -0.52 -12.01
C LEU A 199 -8.63 0.84 -12.42
N ASN A 200 -8.95 1.90 -11.69
CA ASN A 200 -8.37 3.23 -11.90
C ASN A 200 -7.19 3.43 -10.94
N LEU A 201 -5.96 3.35 -11.46
CA LEU A 201 -4.74 3.30 -10.65
C LEU A 201 -3.86 4.52 -10.94
N ALA A 202 -3.37 5.17 -9.89
CA ALA A 202 -2.35 6.20 -10.02
C ALA A 202 -1.04 5.56 -10.49
N THR A 203 -0.29 6.28 -11.32
CA THR A 203 1.01 5.80 -11.83
C THR A 203 2.19 6.60 -11.29
N GLU A 204 1.92 7.67 -10.54
CA GLU A 204 2.95 8.53 -9.95
C GLU A 204 2.49 9.13 -8.62
N HIS A 205 3.43 9.17 -7.68
CA HIS A 205 3.28 9.82 -6.38
C HIS A 205 4.51 10.68 -6.07
N ASN A 206 4.30 11.98 -5.87
CA ASN A 206 5.37 12.93 -5.59
C ASN A 206 5.38 13.33 -4.11
N PHE A 207 6.55 13.36 -3.49
CA PHE A 207 6.74 13.76 -2.08
C PHE A 207 8.19 14.16 -1.80
N ASN A 208 8.42 15.28 -1.11
CA ASN A 208 9.75 15.71 -0.63
C ASN A 208 10.90 15.60 -1.66
N GLY A 209 10.65 15.99 -2.91
CA GLY A 209 11.64 15.93 -4.01
C GLY A 209 11.91 14.52 -4.56
N LYS A 210 11.19 13.51 -4.07
CA LYS A 210 11.19 12.14 -4.58
C LYS A 210 9.88 11.84 -5.29
N SER A 211 9.91 10.80 -6.11
CA SER A 211 8.71 10.21 -6.66
C SER A 211 8.73 8.69 -6.55
N ILE A 212 7.54 8.12 -6.43
CA ILE A 212 7.28 6.71 -6.71
C ILE A 212 6.56 6.65 -8.05
N LYS A 213 7.09 5.86 -8.98
CA LYS A 213 6.45 5.54 -10.25
C LYS A 213 6.04 4.08 -10.26
N LEU A 214 4.79 3.86 -10.66
CA LEU A 214 4.23 2.53 -10.86
C LEU A 214 4.15 2.29 -12.37
N THR A 215 5.02 1.42 -12.85
CA THR A 215 5.26 1.18 -14.29
C THR A 215 4.95 -0.26 -14.66
N ASP A 216 4.81 -0.52 -15.96
CA ASP A 216 4.50 -1.85 -16.50
C ASP A 216 3.28 -2.52 -15.84
N ILE A 217 2.31 -1.70 -15.45
CA ILE A 217 1.09 -2.18 -14.78
C ILE A 217 0.27 -3.01 -15.76
N LYS A 218 -0.02 -4.24 -15.37
CA LYS A 218 -0.93 -5.12 -16.10
C LYS A 218 -1.86 -5.79 -15.12
N VAL A 219 -3.16 -5.68 -15.38
CA VAL A 219 -4.21 -6.34 -14.59
C VAL A 219 -4.87 -7.40 -15.47
N VAL A 220 -4.80 -8.65 -15.05
CA VAL A 220 -5.48 -9.77 -15.71
C VAL A 220 -6.79 -10.04 -14.99
N THR A 221 -7.89 -10.05 -15.72
CA THR A 221 -9.24 -10.35 -15.20
C THR A 221 -9.79 -11.66 -15.76
N GLN A 222 -10.82 -12.20 -15.10
CA GLN A 222 -11.67 -13.27 -15.64
C GLN A 222 -12.41 -12.86 -16.92
#